data_AF-A0A6A3MZ31-F1
#
_entry.id   AF-A0A6A3MZ31-F1
#
_cell.length_a   1.000
_cell.length_b   1.000
_cell.length_c   1.000
_cell.angle_alpha   90.00
_cell.angle_beta   90.00
_cell.angle_gamma   90.00
#
_symmetry.space_group_name_H-M   'P 1'
#
loop_
_entity.id
_entity.type
_entity.pdbx_description
1 polymer ?
#
loop_
_entity_poly.entity_id
_entity_poly.type
_entity_poly.pdbx_seq_one_letter_code
_entity_poly.pdbx_strand_id
1 'polypeptide(L)'
;MYSTKVLNKNIAQSYLTIGDPYRDPHLIEGKNSRHKGKQVLTVPAKNTCNGSGYFDKKTYSSDPLQDNTAYLKSQPMDSRKSGFGSKDASRRDEFMSHVRTEQYRETLHTEMKMLDKQKQNDPPGLFDALDSLNQNHHFPEGLQETKHLYDIGRSQNTEFNQKSHRDTFYAMRIGNSQYKRNNGPFMLTSESVGLGADDVSGNRPNPKGASTKQFYDHSHLHT
;
A
#
# COMPACT_ATOMS: atom_id res chain seq x y z
N MET A 1 74.07 86.70 -3.36
CA MET A 1 73.34 87.99 -3.31
C MET A 1 71.91 87.70 -2.87
N TYR A 2 71.51 88.08 -1.65
CA TYR A 2 70.15 87.89 -1.16
C TYR A 2 69.34 89.19 -1.34
N SER A 3 68.17 89.07 -1.97
CA SER A 3 67.25 90.19 -2.25
C SER A 3 66.34 90.43 -1.04
N THR A 4 66.35 91.64 -0.50
CA THR A 4 65.61 92.05 0.71
C THR A 4 64.27 92.70 0.35
N LYS A 5 63.32 91.94 -0.19
CA LYS A 5 61.94 92.42 -0.33
C LYS A 5 61.21 92.24 1.00
N VAL A 6 60.84 93.35 1.63
CA VAL A 6 60.12 93.41 2.91
C VAL A 6 58.62 93.55 2.63
N LEU A 7 57.78 92.74 3.29
CA LEU A 7 56.32 92.91 3.25
C LEU A 7 55.92 94.18 4.01
N ASN A 8 54.84 94.83 3.58
CA ASN A 8 54.37 96.13 4.05
C ASN A 8 54.59 96.34 5.57
N LYS A 9 55.44 97.31 5.92
CA LYS A 9 56.01 97.50 7.28
C LYS A 9 54.96 97.71 8.39
N ASN A 10 53.73 98.02 8.02
CA ASN A 10 52.64 98.30 8.95
C ASN A 10 51.88 97.05 9.42
N ILE A 11 52.19 95.86 8.90
CA ILE A 11 51.51 94.60 9.26
C ILE A 11 52.41 93.69 10.11
N ALA A 12 53.71 93.58 9.80
CA ALA A 12 54.71 92.91 10.64
C ALA A 12 56.16 93.29 10.24
N GLN A 13 57.08 93.40 11.20
CA GLN A 13 58.52 93.59 10.97
C GLN A 13 59.25 92.26 10.72
N SER A 14 58.90 91.52 9.66
CA SER A 14 59.62 90.28 9.30
C SER A 14 59.91 90.21 7.80
N TYR A 15 61.09 89.69 7.46
CA TYR A 15 61.49 89.43 6.08
C TYR A 15 60.81 88.15 5.58
N LEU A 16 60.31 88.16 4.32
CA LEU A 16 59.58 87.04 3.69
C LEU A 16 60.34 85.70 3.72
N THR A 17 61.66 85.74 3.83
CA THR A 17 62.57 84.60 3.72
C THR A 17 63.15 84.15 5.06
N ILE A 18 62.74 84.72 6.19
CA ILE A 18 63.17 84.23 7.52
C ILE A 18 62.25 83.10 7.95
N GLY A 19 62.58 81.92 7.47
CA GLY A 19 62.02 80.62 7.82
C GLY A 19 62.93 79.56 7.20
N ASP A 20 63.24 78.52 7.95
CA ASP A 20 64.14 77.45 7.49
C ASP A 20 63.52 76.72 6.26
N PRO A 21 64.12 76.86 5.05
CA PRO A 21 63.58 76.31 3.81
C PRO A 21 63.66 74.78 3.75
N TYR A 22 64.30 74.14 4.74
CA TYR A 22 64.44 72.70 4.85
C TYR A 22 63.49 72.07 5.87
N ARG A 23 62.52 72.84 6.41
CA ARG A 23 61.43 72.24 7.18
C ARG A 23 60.49 71.51 6.24
N ASP A 24 60.48 70.19 6.36
CA ASP A 24 59.65 69.28 5.59
C ASP A 24 58.19 69.80 5.51
N PRO A 25 57.64 70.11 4.33
CA PRO A 25 56.27 70.64 4.18
C PRO A 25 55.21 69.73 4.81
N HIS A 26 55.52 68.43 4.88
CA HIS A 26 54.70 67.41 5.52
C HIS A 26 54.53 67.56 7.04
N LEU A 27 55.40 68.31 7.71
CA LEU A 27 55.31 68.65 9.12
C LEU A 27 54.48 69.91 9.38
N ILE A 28 54.31 70.79 8.38
CA ILE A 28 53.66 72.10 8.53
C ILE A 28 52.15 72.01 8.25
N GLU A 29 51.75 71.33 7.17
CA GLU A 29 50.32 71.19 6.83
C GLU A 29 49.67 69.95 7.43
N GLY A 30 50.46 69.03 8.00
CA GLY A 30 49.99 67.74 8.50
C GLY A 30 49.42 66.87 7.38
N LYS A 31 49.99 65.68 7.15
CA LYS A 31 49.43 64.77 6.14
C LYS A 31 47.96 64.48 6.46
N ASN A 32 47.07 64.57 5.46
CA ASN A 32 45.65 64.27 5.63
C ASN A 32 45.49 62.90 6.32
N SER A 33 44.70 62.85 7.39
CA SER A 33 44.53 61.69 8.28
C SER A 33 44.10 60.42 7.53
N ARG A 34 43.47 60.56 6.36
CA ARG A 34 43.12 59.45 5.45
C ARG A 34 44.32 58.62 4.98
N HIS A 35 45.53 59.20 4.95
CA HIS A 35 46.74 58.51 4.49
C HIS A 35 47.41 57.64 5.57
N LYS A 36 47.02 57.78 6.85
CA LYS A 36 47.59 57.00 7.97
C LYS A 36 46.53 56.27 8.80
N GLY A 37 45.30 56.16 8.30
CA GLY A 37 44.18 55.52 8.98
C GLY A 37 43.88 54.09 8.49
N LYS A 38 43.19 53.31 9.32
CA LYS A 38 42.63 52.02 8.94
C LYS A 38 41.50 52.22 7.91
N GLN A 39 41.59 51.54 6.78
CA GLN A 39 40.56 51.57 5.74
C GLN A 39 39.31 50.79 6.17
N VAL A 40 38.18 51.05 5.50
CA VAL A 40 36.92 50.34 5.75
C VAL A 40 37.10 48.84 5.52
N LEU A 41 36.60 48.03 6.45
CA LEU A 41 36.65 46.58 6.33
C LEU A 41 35.58 46.13 5.34
N THR A 42 35.96 45.37 4.32
CA THR A 42 35.04 44.65 3.45
C THR A 42 35.12 43.15 3.74
N VAL A 43 34.00 42.45 3.61
CA VAL A 43 33.93 41.00 3.79
C VAL A 43 33.66 40.37 2.43
N PRO A 44 34.56 39.51 1.91
CA PRO A 44 34.33 38.82 0.64
C PRO A 44 33.17 37.82 0.76
N ALA A 45 32.58 37.45 -0.38
CA ALA A 45 31.53 36.44 -0.42
C ALA A 45 32.03 35.12 0.20
N LYS A 46 31.26 34.60 1.15
CA LYS A 46 31.59 33.35 1.86
C LYS A 46 30.95 32.17 1.13
N ASN A 47 31.64 31.04 1.13
CA ASN A 47 31.06 29.78 0.64
C ASN A 47 29.81 29.41 1.43
N THR A 48 28.78 28.97 0.72
CA THR A 48 27.43 28.69 1.25
C THR A 48 27.27 27.29 1.85
N CYS A 49 28.25 26.39 1.64
CA CYS A 49 28.15 24.96 1.97
C CYS A 49 27.84 24.63 3.44
N ASN A 50 28.19 25.51 4.39
CA ASN A 50 27.99 25.29 5.83
C ASN A 50 27.01 26.28 6.47
N GLY A 51 26.10 26.87 5.69
CA GLY A 51 25.17 27.89 6.20
C GLY A 51 25.83 29.24 6.55
N SER A 52 27.13 29.39 6.26
CA SER A 52 27.95 30.59 6.55
C SER A 52 27.91 31.67 5.46
N GLY A 53 27.23 31.39 4.33
CA GLY A 53 27.10 32.30 3.19
C GLY A 53 25.71 32.93 3.03
N TYR A 54 24.75 32.59 3.91
CA TYR A 54 23.43 33.21 3.91
C TYR A 54 23.47 34.54 4.69
N PHE A 55 22.60 35.48 4.30
CA PHE A 55 22.42 36.75 5.03
C PHE A 55 21.97 36.51 6.48
N ASP A 56 21.08 35.54 6.69
CA ASP A 56 20.63 35.08 8.00
C ASP A 56 21.09 33.65 8.27
N LYS A 57 21.61 33.42 9.47
CA LYS A 57 21.91 32.08 9.98
C LYS A 57 20.63 31.45 10.49
N LYS A 58 19.94 30.68 9.65
CA LYS A 58 18.82 29.84 10.08
C LYS A 58 19.33 28.45 10.38
N THR A 59 19.30 28.07 11.64
CA THR A 59 19.55 26.69 12.07
C THR A 59 18.23 25.94 12.05
N TYR A 60 18.22 24.77 11.40
CA TYR A 60 17.07 23.88 11.49
C TYR A 60 16.94 23.35 12.93
N SER A 61 15.79 23.60 13.55
CA SER A 61 15.41 22.97 14.81
C SER A 61 14.41 21.87 14.45
N SER A 62 14.84 20.61 14.53
CA SER A 62 13.96 19.47 14.32
C SER A 62 13.16 19.17 15.57
N ASP A 63 11.90 18.78 15.39
CA ASP A 63 11.17 18.09 16.45
C ASP A 63 11.84 16.73 16.77
N PRO A 64 11.69 16.21 18.00
CA PRO A 64 12.17 14.89 18.33
C PRO A 64 11.57 13.84 17.38
N LEU A 65 12.41 12.98 16.83
CA LEU A 65 11.97 11.88 15.98
C LEU A 65 11.04 10.95 16.78
N GLN A 66 9.82 10.76 16.28
CA GLN A 66 8.85 9.82 16.84
C GLN A 66 8.54 8.74 15.81
N ASP A 67 9.10 7.55 16.01
CA ASP A 67 8.95 6.45 15.05
C ASP A 67 7.58 5.77 15.14
N ASN A 68 7.01 5.68 16.35
CA ASN A 68 5.79 4.92 16.63
C ASN A 68 4.73 5.74 17.37
N THR A 69 3.47 5.50 17.02
CA THR A 69 2.31 6.03 17.76
C THR A 69 2.16 5.31 19.10
N ALA A 70 2.35 6.04 20.20
CA ALA A 70 2.32 5.48 21.55
C ALA A 70 0.87 5.29 22.06
N TYR A 71 0.18 4.23 21.60
CA TYR A 71 -1.20 3.93 22.00
C TYR A 71 -1.41 3.66 23.49
N LEU A 72 -0.36 3.28 24.23
CA LEU A 72 -0.44 3.14 25.69
C LEU A 72 -0.72 4.46 26.39
N LYS A 73 -0.25 5.58 25.83
CA LYS A 73 -0.45 6.92 26.39
C LYS A 73 -1.83 7.47 26.04
N SER A 74 -2.27 7.33 24.79
CA SER A 74 -3.56 7.85 24.33
C SER A 74 -4.75 6.98 24.70
N GLN A 75 -4.56 5.65 24.76
CA GLN A 75 -5.59 4.66 25.07
C GLN A 75 -5.05 3.68 26.14
N PRO A 76 -5.04 4.08 27.42
CA PRO A 76 -4.55 3.25 28.51
C PRO A 76 -5.38 1.97 28.64
N MET A 77 -4.77 0.91 29.19
CA MET A 77 -5.36 -0.44 29.20
C MET A 77 -6.71 -0.49 29.92
N ASP A 78 -6.88 0.30 30.98
CA ASP A 78 -8.11 0.33 31.78
C ASP A 78 -9.29 0.98 31.06
N SER A 79 -9.01 1.94 30.16
CA SER A 79 -10.07 2.59 29.36
C SER A 79 -10.44 1.79 28.11
N ARG A 80 -9.76 0.65 27.84
CA ARG A 80 -10.03 -0.18 26.66
C ARG A 80 -11.26 -1.05 26.91
N LYS A 81 -12.25 -0.91 26.04
CA LYS A 81 -13.43 -1.76 26.03
C LYS A 81 -13.04 -3.16 25.55
N SER A 82 -13.59 -4.20 26.17
CA SER A 82 -13.46 -5.57 25.68
C SER A 82 -14.33 -5.72 24.43
N GLY A 83 -13.70 -5.88 23.27
CA GLY A 83 -14.36 -6.13 22.00
C GLY A 83 -14.47 -7.62 21.69
N PHE A 84 -15.07 -7.94 20.54
CA PHE A 84 -15.08 -9.31 20.01
C PHE A 84 -13.66 -9.68 19.54
N GLY A 85 -13.07 -10.72 20.14
CA GLY A 85 -11.79 -11.30 19.73
C GLY A 85 -10.53 -10.50 20.09
N SER A 86 -10.63 -9.24 20.49
CA SER A 86 -9.49 -8.43 20.96
C SER A 86 -9.89 -7.35 21.97
N LYS A 87 -8.96 -7.01 22.88
CA LYS A 87 -9.07 -5.90 23.87
C LYS A 87 -7.89 -4.92 23.69
N ASP A 88 -7.47 -4.73 22.45
CA ASP A 88 -6.36 -3.85 22.10
C ASP A 88 -6.83 -2.40 21.91
N ALA A 89 -5.86 -1.49 21.84
CA ALA A 89 -6.13 -0.13 21.39
C ALA A 89 -6.68 -0.12 19.95
N SER A 90 -7.51 0.86 19.62
CA SER A 90 -7.94 1.11 18.25
C SER A 90 -6.76 1.69 17.47
N ARG A 91 -6.17 0.88 16.57
CA ARG A 91 -4.93 1.17 15.83
C ARG A 91 -5.16 1.43 14.33
N ARG A 92 -6.29 2.02 13.95
CA ARG A 92 -6.61 2.30 12.53
C ARG A 92 -5.69 3.34 11.89
N ASP A 93 -5.07 4.19 12.71
CA ASP A 93 -4.13 5.23 12.33
C ASP A 93 -2.66 4.76 12.31
N GLU A 94 -2.36 3.53 12.73
CA GLU A 94 -0.99 2.99 12.85
C GLU A 94 -0.22 3.09 11.52
N PHE A 95 -0.90 2.85 10.41
CA PHE A 95 -0.34 2.88 9.06
C PHE A 95 -0.46 4.24 8.36
N MET A 96 -0.83 5.31 9.07
CA MET A 96 -0.68 6.67 8.53
C MET A 96 0.76 7.18 8.65
N SER A 97 1.56 6.60 9.55
CA SER A 97 3.00 6.91 9.66
C SER A 97 3.79 6.21 8.56
N HIS A 98 4.59 6.98 7.83
CA HIS A 98 5.48 6.45 6.79
C HIS A 98 6.44 5.38 7.34
N VAL A 99 7.03 5.62 8.51
CA VAL A 99 7.97 4.68 9.15
C VAL A 99 7.31 3.32 9.37
N ARG A 100 6.07 3.32 9.87
CA ARG A 100 5.34 2.08 10.15
C ARG A 100 4.91 1.36 8.87
N THR A 101 4.58 2.10 7.81
CA THR A 101 4.29 1.51 6.49
C THR A 101 5.51 0.85 5.86
N GLU A 102 6.69 1.46 5.98
CA GLU A 102 7.93 0.86 5.46
C GLU A 102 8.30 -0.41 6.21
N GLN A 103 8.19 -0.41 7.55
CA GLN A 103 8.39 -1.61 8.35
C GLN A 103 7.43 -2.74 7.92
N TYR A 104 6.17 -2.42 7.63
CA TYR A 104 5.20 -3.41 7.18
C TYR A 104 5.49 -3.93 5.76
N ARG A 105 5.97 -3.06 4.86
CA ARG A 105 6.44 -3.49 3.53
C ARG A 105 7.63 -4.42 3.65
N GLU A 106 8.59 -4.08 4.51
CA GLU A 106 9.76 -4.92 4.77
C GLU A 106 9.34 -6.30 5.29
N THR A 107 8.41 -6.38 6.25
CA THR A 107 7.91 -7.68 6.75
C THR A 107 7.27 -8.50 5.65
N LEU A 108 6.40 -7.91 4.82
CA LEU A 108 5.78 -8.62 3.68
C LEU A 108 6.83 -9.11 2.67
N HIS A 109 7.84 -8.29 2.38
CA HIS A 109 8.93 -8.68 1.50
C HIS A 109 9.74 -9.85 2.07
N THR A 110 9.99 -9.87 3.39
CA THR A 110 10.68 -10.99 4.02
C THR A 110 9.85 -12.26 4.01
N GLU A 111 8.55 -12.18 4.31
CA GLU A 111 7.63 -13.32 4.28
C GLU A 111 7.54 -13.93 2.88
N MET A 112 7.43 -13.08 1.85
CA MET A 112 7.38 -13.55 0.46
C MET A 112 8.67 -14.26 0.05
N LYS A 113 9.84 -13.74 0.45
CA LYS A 113 11.13 -14.41 0.24
C LYS A 113 11.21 -15.77 0.94
N MET A 114 10.67 -15.89 2.17
CA MET A 114 10.63 -17.15 2.90
C MET A 114 9.73 -18.17 2.19
N LEU A 115 8.57 -17.72 1.70
CA LEU A 115 7.63 -18.54 0.93
C LEU A 115 8.24 -19.02 -0.39
N ASP A 116 8.91 -18.14 -1.14
CA ASP A 116 9.58 -18.51 -2.38
C ASP A 116 10.71 -19.51 -2.13
N LYS A 117 11.48 -19.32 -1.05
CA LYS A 117 12.50 -20.30 -0.63
C LYS A 117 11.88 -21.66 -0.28
N GLN A 118 10.70 -21.68 0.34
CA GLN A 118 10.01 -22.92 0.64
C GLN A 118 9.53 -23.63 -0.63
N LYS A 119 8.94 -22.88 -1.59
CA LYS A 119 8.52 -23.43 -2.88
C LYS A 119 9.64 -24.11 -3.66
N GLN A 120 10.87 -23.60 -3.56
CA GLN A 120 12.03 -24.22 -4.22
C GLN A 120 12.41 -25.58 -3.60
N ASN A 121 11.99 -25.87 -2.37
CA ASN A 121 12.22 -27.17 -1.73
C ASN A 121 11.08 -28.17 -1.99
N ASP A 122 9.91 -27.69 -2.42
CA ASP A 122 8.79 -28.54 -2.80
C ASP A 122 9.08 -29.20 -4.16
N PRO A 123 8.55 -30.42 -4.42
CA PRO A 123 8.81 -31.11 -5.69
C PRO A 123 8.33 -30.25 -6.88
N PRO A 124 9.17 -30.08 -7.92
CA PRO A 124 8.84 -29.24 -9.07
C PRO A 124 7.61 -29.80 -9.80
N GLY A 125 6.63 -28.93 -10.09
CA GLY A 125 5.49 -29.25 -10.96
C GLY A 125 4.11 -29.27 -10.31
N LEU A 126 3.98 -29.18 -8.97
CA LEU A 126 2.65 -29.18 -8.33
C LEU A 126 1.86 -27.90 -8.64
N PHE A 127 2.53 -26.74 -8.60
CA PHE A 127 1.91 -25.46 -8.89
C PHE A 127 1.71 -25.24 -10.40
N ASP A 128 2.66 -25.67 -11.24
CA ASP A 128 2.54 -25.61 -12.70
C ASP A 128 1.38 -26.49 -13.21
N ALA A 129 1.16 -27.65 -12.58
CA ALA A 129 0.01 -28.51 -12.88
C ALA A 129 -1.32 -27.81 -12.56
N LEU A 130 -1.40 -27.06 -11.44
CA LEU A 130 -2.60 -26.33 -11.06
C LEU A 130 -2.88 -25.14 -11.99
N ASP A 131 -1.84 -24.39 -12.38
CA ASP A 131 -1.98 -23.28 -13.33
C ASP A 131 -2.35 -23.78 -14.74
N SER A 132 -1.81 -24.93 -15.16
CA SER A 132 -2.19 -25.55 -16.44
C SER A 132 -3.63 -26.05 -16.47
N LEU A 133 -4.18 -26.50 -15.32
CA LEU A 133 -5.59 -26.85 -15.17
C LEU A 133 -6.52 -25.65 -15.36
N ASN A 134 -6.12 -24.46 -14.90
CA ASN A 134 -6.90 -23.23 -15.02
C ASN A 134 -6.97 -22.71 -16.47
N GLN A 135 -5.94 -22.95 -17.28
CA GLN A 135 -5.91 -22.48 -18.68
C GLN A 135 -6.68 -23.40 -19.63
N ASN A 136 -6.89 -24.66 -19.27
CA ASN A 136 -7.51 -25.68 -20.11
C ASN A 136 -9.04 -25.71 -19.96
N HIS A 137 -9.72 -24.59 -20.17
CA HIS A 137 -11.18 -24.59 -20.33
C HIS A 137 -11.55 -25.24 -21.67
N HIS A 138 -11.74 -26.55 -21.68
CA HIS A 138 -12.24 -27.28 -22.85
C HIS A 138 -13.75 -27.10 -22.95
N PHE A 139 -14.24 -26.83 -24.16
CA PHE A 139 -15.67 -26.85 -24.43
C PHE A 139 -16.19 -28.28 -24.19
N PRO A 140 -17.36 -28.45 -23.54
CA PRO A 140 -17.89 -29.76 -23.21
C PRO A 140 -18.02 -30.65 -24.45
N GLU A 141 -17.61 -31.91 -24.31
CA GLU A 141 -17.61 -32.90 -25.38
C GLU A 141 -19.03 -33.10 -25.95
N GLY A 142 -19.16 -33.07 -27.29
CA GLY A 142 -20.42 -33.27 -28.00
C GLY A 142 -21.25 -32.01 -28.29
N LEU A 143 -20.79 -30.82 -27.86
CA LEU A 143 -21.39 -29.54 -28.23
C LEU A 143 -20.47 -28.80 -29.22
N GLN A 144 -21.06 -28.08 -30.18
CA GLN A 144 -20.29 -27.24 -31.10
C GLN A 144 -19.90 -25.92 -30.43
N GLU A 145 -18.61 -25.62 -30.42
CA GLU A 145 -18.09 -24.37 -29.88
C GLU A 145 -18.55 -23.20 -30.78
N THR A 146 -19.19 -22.20 -30.17
CA THR A 146 -19.61 -20.99 -30.88
C THR A 146 -18.41 -20.08 -31.09
N LYS A 147 -18.00 -19.89 -32.35
CA LYS A 147 -16.81 -19.08 -32.70
C LYS A 147 -16.95 -17.61 -32.32
N HIS A 148 -18.17 -17.08 -32.33
CA HIS A 148 -18.41 -15.67 -32.05
C HIS A 148 -19.63 -15.46 -31.14
N LEU A 149 -19.54 -14.48 -30.23
CA LEU A 149 -20.62 -14.12 -29.30
C LEU A 149 -21.91 -13.68 -30.00
N TYR A 150 -21.82 -13.18 -31.24
CA TYR A 150 -22.97 -12.73 -32.01
C TYR A 150 -23.88 -13.87 -32.51
N ASP A 151 -23.38 -15.11 -32.48
CA ASP A 151 -24.10 -16.32 -32.92
C ASP A 151 -24.96 -16.93 -31.80
N ILE A 152 -24.73 -16.54 -30.54
CA ILE A 152 -25.45 -17.05 -29.38
C ILE A 152 -26.84 -16.39 -29.33
N GLY A 153 -27.92 -17.18 -29.36
CA GLY A 153 -29.29 -16.65 -29.21
C GLY A 153 -29.98 -16.18 -30.50
N ARG A 154 -29.34 -16.33 -31.67
CA ARG A 154 -29.86 -15.85 -32.97
C ARG A 154 -30.16 -16.98 -33.95
N SER A 155 -30.98 -17.96 -33.57
CA SER A 155 -31.71 -18.67 -34.62
C SER A 155 -32.70 -17.67 -35.22
N GLN A 156 -32.80 -17.61 -36.56
CA GLN A 156 -33.71 -16.68 -37.24
C GLN A 156 -35.17 -16.85 -36.75
N ASN A 157 -35.51 -18.07 -36.34
CA ASN A 157 -36.77 -18.41 -35.69
C ASN A 157 -36.49 -19.18 -34.39
N THR A 158 -37.15 -18.81 -33.29
CA THR A 158 -37.26 -19.66 -32.10
C THR A 158 -38.31 -20.74 -32.39
N GLU A 159 -37.96 -22.02 -32.21
CA GLU A 159 -38.93 -23.09 -32.38
C GLU A 159 -40.04 -22.98 -31.33
N PHE A 160 -41.30 -22.99 -31.78
CA PHE A 160 -42.44 -22.87 -30.88
C PHE A 160 -42.53 -24.07 -29.93
N ASN A 161 -42.45 -23.81 -28.62
CA ASN A 161 -42.59 -24.83 -27.58
C ASN A 161 -43.95 -24.74 -26.90
N GLN A 162 -44.89 -25.61 -27.30
CA GLN A 162 -46.25 -25.69 -26.73
C GLN A 162 -46.30 -25.95 -25.20
N LYS A 163 -45.22 -26.45 -24.59
CA LYS A 163 -45.16 -26.73 -23.15
C LYS A 163 -44.66 -25.53 -22.33
N SER A 164 -44.07 -24.54 -22.99
CA SER A 164 -43.61 -23.33 -22.32
C SER A 164 -44.69 -22.25 -22.41
N HIS A 165 -45.06 -21.67 -21.28
CA HIS A 165 -45.95 -20.51 -21.25
C HIS A 165 -45.27 -19.25 -21.82
N ARG A 166 -43.94 -19.19 -21.80
CA ARG A 166 -43.17 -18.04 -22.29
C ARG A 166 -42.32 -18.46 -23.47
N ASP A 167 -42.28 -17.61 -24.49
CA ASP A 167 -41.32 -17.77 -25.56
C ASP A 167 -39.93 -17.39 -25.02
N THR A 168 -39.05 -18.39 -24.89
CA THR A 168 -37.72 -18.25 -24.29
C THR A 168 -36.74 -19.06 -25.11
N PHE A 169 -35.62 -18.45 -25.50
CA PHE A 169 -34.55 -19.12 -26.23
C PHE A 169 -33.92 -20.28 -25.43
N TYR A 170 -33.78 -20.11 -24.11
CA TYR A 170 -33.38 -21.16 -23.19
C TYR A 170 -34.55 -21.56 -22.31
N ALA A 171 -35.10 -22.75 -22.54
CA ALA A 171 -36.06 -23.35 -21.61
C ALA A 171 -35.32 -24.30 -20.68
N MET A 172 -35.38 -24.06 -19.37
CA MET A 172 -35.13 -25.13 -18.41
C MET A 172 -36.16 -26.21 -18.70
N ARG A 173 -35.73 -27.43 -19.04
CA ARG A 173 -36.64 -28.56 -19.29
C ARG A 173 -37.36 -28.90 -17.98
N ILE A 174 -38.49 -28.25 -17.75
CA ILE A 174 -39.40 -28.52 -16.64
C ILE A 174 -40.34 -29.60 -17.16
N GLY A 175 -40.20 -30.84 -16.71
CA GLY A 175 -41.30 -31.80 -16.84
C GLY A 175 -40.95 -33.26 -17.07
N ASN A 176 -39.79 -33.60 -17.65
CA ASN A 176 -39.38 -35.01 -17.79
C ASN A 176 -38.02 -35.20 -17.11
N SER A 177 -38.06 -35.65 -15.86
CA SER A 177 -36.95 -35.92 -14.94
C SER A 177 -35.94 -36.99 -15.41
N GLN A 178 -35.94 -37.36 -16.68
CA GLN A 178 -34.99 -38.33 -17.22
C GLN A 178 -33.59 -37.76 -17.45
N TYR A 179 -33.46 -36.44 -17.54
CA TYR A 179 -32.16 -35.77 -17.68
C TYR A 179 -31.84 -34.99 -16.40
N LYS A 180 -30.83 -35.46 -15.65
CA LYS A 180 -30.26 -34.72 -14.52
C LYS A 180 -29.74 -33.37 -15.01
N ARG A 181 -29.95 -32.32 -14.22
CA ARG A 181 -29.34 -31.01 -14.49
C ARG A 181 -27.83 -31.15 -14.30
N ASN A 182 -27.06 -30.63 -15.24
CA ASN A 182 -25.61 -30.55 -15.07
C ASN A 182 -25.31 -29.26 -14.29
N ASN A 183 -25.00 -29.38 -13.01
CA ASN A 183 -24.64 -28.24 -12.16
C ASN A 183 -23.16 -27.82 -12.33
N GLY A 184 -22.41 -28.51 -13.19
CA GLY A 184 -21.00 -28.22 -13.45
C GLY A 184 -20.16 -28.34 -12.15
N PRO A 185 -19.25 -27.40 -11.87
CA PRO A 185 -18.42 -27.42 -10.67
C PRO A 185 -19.16 -27.00 -9.40
N PHE A 186 -20.37 -26.47 -9.51
CA PHE A 186 -21.15 -26.03 -8.36
C PHE A 186 -21.99 -27.19 -7.83
N MET A 187 -21.65 -27.69 -6.65
CA MET A 187 -22.44 -28.71 -5.96
C MET A 187 -23.16 -28.07 -4.77
N LEU A 188 -24.48 -28.26 -4.69
CA LEU A 188 -25.23 -27.83 -3.50
C LEU A 188 -24.99 -28.82 -2.36
N THR A 189 -24.96 -28.33 -1.11
CA THR A 189 -24.85 -29.20 0.07
C THR A 189 -26.00 -30.21 0.16
N SER A 190 -27.20 -29.87 -0.33
CA SER A 190 -28.33 -30.80 -0.41
C SER A 190 -28.14 -31.90 -1.45
N GLU A 191 -27.34 -31.65 -2.49
CA GLU A 191 -27.01 -32.64 -3.52
C GLU A 191 -25.88 -33.55 -3.04
N SER A 192 -24.98 -33.04 -2.20
CA SER A 192 -23.89 -33.84 -1.64
C SER A 192 -24.36 -34.86 -0.61
N VAL A 193 -25.43 -34.53 0.12
CA VAL A 193 -26.04 -35.43 1.09
C VAL A 193 -26.87 -36.50 0.36
N GLY A 194 -26.44 -37.77 0.47
CA GLY A 194 -27.12 -38.91 -0.16
C GLY A 194 -26.51 -39.36 -1.50
N LEU A 195 -25.41 -38.76 -1.95
CA LEU A 195 -24.61 -39.31 -3.05
C LEU A 195 -24.19 -40.75 -2.71
N GLY A 196 -24.49 -41.69 -3.61
CA GLY A 196 -24.18 -43.12 -3.43
C GLY A 196 -25.16 -43.87 -2.52
N ALA A 197 -26.22 -43.24 -1.99
CA ALA A 197 -27.25 -43.93 -1.20
C ALA A 197 -28.00 -44.98 -2.05
N ASP A 198 -28.15 -44.73 -3.34
CA ASP A 198 -28.75 -45.67 -4.30
C ASP A 198 -27.82 -46.85 -4.63
N ASP A 199 -26.50 -46.68 -4.45
CA ASP A 199 -25.49 -47.73 -4.70
C ASP A 199 -25.36 -48.72 -3.53
N VAL A 200 -26.04 -48.45 -2.40
CA VAL A 200 -26.06 -49.35 -1.24
C VAL A 200 -26.97 -50.55 -1.53
N SER A 201 -26.36 -51.66 -1.95
CA SER A 201 -27.05 -52.94 -2.12
C SER A 201 -27.66 -53.43 -0.80
N GLY A 202 -28.91 -53.90 -0.81
CA GLY A 202 -29.58 -54.49 0.36
C GLY A 202 -30.52 -53.56 1.14
N ASN A 203 -30.75 -52.34 0.65
CA ASN A 203 -31.61 -51.36 1.33
C ASN A 203 -33.13 -51.58 1.10
N ARG A 204 -33.51 -52.59 0.33
CA ARG A 204 -34.92 -53.01 0.27
C ARG A 204 -35.19 -53.88 1.49
N PRO A 205 -36.13 -53.51 2.38
CA PRO A 205 -36.57 -54.41 3.42
C PRO A 205 -37.08 -55.67 2.72
N ASN A 206 -36.35 -56.78 2.84
CA ASN A 206 -36.89 -58.08 2.49
C ASN A 206 -38.17 -58.21 3.30
N PRO A 207 -39.35 -58.38 2.70
CA PRO A 207 -40.59 -58.55 3.44
C PRO A 207 -40.50 -59.89 4.19
N LYS A 208 -39.89 -59.89 5.38
CA LYS A 208 -39.88 -61.02 6.33
C LYS A 208 -41.20 -61.05 7.12
N GLY A 209 -42.30 -60.83 6.41
CA GLY A 209 -43.66 -60.84 6.94
C GLY A 209 -44.42 -62.08 6.48
N ALA A 210 -43.85 -63.28 6.67
CA ALA A 210 -44.53 -64.54 6.41
C ALA A 210 -44.68 -65.39 7.68
N SER A 211 -44.84 -64.76 8.85
CA SER A 211 -45.05 -65.47 10.14
C SER A 211 -46.32 -65.08 10.88
N THR A 212 -47.33 -64.50 10.21
CA THR A 212 -48.62 -64.19 10.85
C THR A 212 -49.50 -65.42 11.09
N LYS A 213 -49.10 -66.62 10.64
CA LYS A 213 -49.88 -67.84 10.86
C LYS A 213 -49.72 -68.44 12.27
N GLN A 214 -48.63 -68.12 12.98
CA GLN A 214 -48.37 -68.64 14.34
C GLN A 214 -48.93 -67.76 15.47
N PHE A 215 -49.38 -66.54 15.16
CA PHE A 215 -49.89 -65.61 16.19
C PHE A 215 -51.33 -65.91 16.62
N TYR A 216 -52.07 -66.74 15.87
CA TYR A 216 -53.46 -67.10 16.16
C TYR A 216 -53.63 -68.54 16.68
N ASP A 217 -52.56 -69.21 17.12
CA ASP A 217 -52.68 -70.54 17.72
C ASP A 217 -53.07 -70.40 19.20
N HIS A 218 -54.33 -70.66 19.54
CA HIS A 218 -54.91 -70.56 20.89
C HIS A 218 -54.37 -71.60 21.90
N SER A 219 -53.26 -72.27 21.60
CA SER A 219 -52.64 -73.32 22.43
C SER A 219 -52.16 -72.86 23.83
N HIS A 220 -52.17 -71.56 24.11
CA HIS A 220 -51.78 -70.94 25.38
C HIS A 220 -52.97 -70.44 26.23
N LEU A 221 -54.21 -70.68 25.80
CA LEU A 221 -55.44 -70.27 26.52
C LEU A 221 -56.18 -71.44 27.22
N HIS A 222 -55.60 -72.64 27.22
CA HIS A 222 -56.13 -73.79 27.95
C HIS A 222 -55.12 -74.35 28.95
N THR A 223 -55.11 -73.76 30.14
CA THR A 223 -54.74 -74.39 31.41
C THR A 223 -55.67 -73.88 32.49
#